data_AF-A0A1N6MR60-F1
#
_entry.id   AF-A0A1N6MR60-F1
#
_cell.length_a   1.000
_cell.length_b   1.000
_cell.length_c   1.000
_cell.angle_alpha   90.00
_cell.angle_beta   90.00
_cell.angle_gamma   90.00
#
_symmetry.space_group_name_H-M   'P 1'
#
loop_
_entity.id
_entity.type
_entity.pdbx_description
1 polymer ?
#
loop_
_entity_poly.entity_id
_entity_poly.type
_entity_poly.pdbx_seq_one_letter_code
_entity_poly.pdbx_strand_id
1 'polypeptide(L)'
;MKKFEIKYPGDVQIYDSPSVERLEKIFLSEDKSLWKLPAGGRIQYSSPEGDEIILMYIYCFDISKVSISYTVHKKEGYFALANSDLINKFIDAHDENLVPLGSCVALNEAYIIIREFLDDPTKKPSHIQWISSDDVDYRDFYKLLGIDDDDDE
;
A
#
# COMPACT_ATOMS: atom_id res chain seq x y z
N MET A 1 17.03 -18.92 1.16
CA MET A 1 15.92 -18.55 0.24
C MET A 1 15.19 -17.38 0.85
N LYS A 2 14.84 -16.35 0.07
CA LYS A 2 13.95 -15.28 0.54
C LYS A 2 12.58 -15.90 0.81
N LYS A 3 12.03 -15.75 2.01
CA LYS A 3 10.70 -16.26 2.35
C LYS A 3 9.70 -15.13 2.12
N PHE A 4 8.91 -15.25 1.07
CA PHE A 4 7.84 -14.32 0.76
C PHE A 4 6.49 -14.95 1.05
N GLU A 5 5.52 -14.11 1.35
CA GLU A 5 4.11 -14.44 1.35
C GLU A 5 3.36 -13.34 0.59
N ILE A 6 2.34 -13.68 -0.19
CA ILE A 6 1.54 -12.69 -0.91
C ILE A 6 0.04 -12.97 -0.74
N LYS A 7 -0.73 -11.90 -0.60
CA LYS A 7 -2.19 -11.89 -0.78
C LYS A 7 -2.49 -10.95 -1.93
N TYR A 8 -3.20 -11.44 -2.95
CA TYR A 8 -3.65 -10.61 -4.08
C TYR A 8 -5.01 -9.96 -3.77
N PRO A 9 -5.38 -8.88 -4.48
CA PRO A 9 -6.71 -8.28 -4.37
C PRO A 9 -7.81 -9.32 -4.62
N GLY A 10 -8.84 -9.32 -3.78
CA GLY A 10 -9.95 -10.28 -3.85
C GLY A 10 -9.65 -11.71 -3.40
N ASP A 11 -8.39 -12.08 -3.13
CA ASP A 11 -8.08 -13.44 -2.69
C ASP A 11 -8.29 -13.58 -1.18
N VAL A 12 -8.87 -14.71 -0.75
CA VAL A 12 -8.92 -15.08 0.67
C VAL A 12 -7.61 -15.76 1.11
N GLN A 13 -6.95 -16.45 0.18
CA GLN A 13 -5.75 -17.25 0.45
C GLN A 13 -4.46 -16.45 0.35
N ILE A 14 -3.45 -16.89 1.09
CA ILE A 14 -2.07 -16.40 1.05
C ILE A 14 -1.23 -17.43 0.29
N TYR A 15 -0.30 -16.96 -0.53
CA TYR A 15 0.60 -17.81 -1.32
C TYR A 15 2.03 -17.64 -0.84
N ASP A 16 2.81 -18.73 -0.87
CA ASP A 16 4.22 -18.76 -0.42
C ASP A 16 5.20 -18.07 -1.39
N SER A 17 4.72 -17.54 -2.52
CA SER A 17 5.57 -16.78 -3.44
C SER A 17 4.76 -15.84 -4.34
N PRO A 18 5.31 -14.64 -4.63
CA PRO A 18 4.74 -13.71 -5.59
C PRO A 18 4.97 -14.20 -7.03
N SER A 19 3.90 -14.19 -7.82
CA SER A 19 3.94 -14.44 -9.27
C SER A 19 4.08 -13.10 -9.97
N VAL A 20 5.25 -12.90 -10.59
CA VAL A 20 5.56 -11.69 -11.36
C VAL A 20 4.56 -11.50 -12.50
N GLU A 21 4.21 -12.57 -13.23
CA GLU A 21 3.23 -12.52 -14.32
C GLU A 21 1.83 -12.10 -13.83
N ARG A 22 1.40 -12.61 -12.66
CA ARG A 22 0.11 -12.23 -12.09
C ARG A 22 0.10 -10.77 -11.64
N LEU A 23 1.16 -10.31 -11.00
CA LEU A 23 1.33 -8.91 -10.63
C LEU A 23 1.34 -8.02 -11.87
N GLU A 24 2.09 -8.38 -12.90
CA GLU A 24 2.13 -7.63 -14.16
C GLU A 24 0.74 -7.52 -14.78
N LYS A 25 -0.01 -8.62 -14.83
CA LYS A 25 -1.38 -8.62 -15.33
C LYS A 25 -2.31 -7.71 -14.53
N ILE A 26 -2.22 -7.70 -13.20
CA ILE A 26 -3.09 -6.86 -12.35
C ILE A 26 -2.75 -5.38 -12.50
N PHE A 27 -1.47 -5.02 -12.48
CA PHE A 27 -1.04 -3.62 -12.45
C PHE A 27 -0.92 -3.00 -13.84
N LEU A 28 -0.51 -3.75 -14.86
CA LEU A 28 -0.24 -3.18 -16.19
C LEU A 28 -1.38 -3.39 -17.19
N SER A 29 -2.44 -4.13 -16.82
CA SER A 29 -3.61 -4.26 -17.68
C SER A 29 -4.50 -3.02 -17.66
N GLU A 30 -5.11 -2.74 -18.80
CA GLU A 30 -6.20 -1.76 -18.92
C GLU A 30 -7.50 -2.28 -18.26
N ASP A 31 -7.65 -3.60 -18.11
CA ASP A 31 -8.83 -4.22 -17.50
C ASP A 31 -8.86 -4.02 -15.98
N LYS A 32 -9.60 -3.00 -15.53
CA LYS A 32 -9.75 -2.69 -14.10
C LYS A 32 -10.61 -3.70 -13.34
N SER A 33 -11.32 -4.60 -14.02
CA SER A 33 -12.09 -5.67 -13.35
C SER A 33 -11.20 -6.72 -12.67
N LEU A 34 -9.89 -6.70 -12.97
CA LEU A 34 -8.88 -7.51 -12.27
C LEU A 34 -8.68 -7.07 -10.82
N TRP A 35 -8.99 -5.81 -10.50
CA TRP A 35 -9.02 -5.31 -9.12
C TRP A 35 -10.34 -5.69 -8.48
N LYS A 36 -10.29 -6.69 -7.61
CA LYS A 36 -11.45 -7.23 -6.89
C LYS A 36 -11.47 -6.72 -5.46
N LEU A 37 -12.65 -6.71 -4.83
CA LEU A 37 -12.79 -6.50 -3.39
C LEU A 37 -12.45 -7.79 -2.61
N PRO A 38 -11.72 -7.71 -1.49
CA PRO A 38 -11.10 -6.51 -0.89
C PRO A 38 -10.02 -5.90 -1.80
N ALA A 39 -10.02 -4.56 -1.89
CA ALA A 39 -9.26 -3.75 -2.86
C ALA A 39 -7.74 -3.83 -2.71
N GLY A 40 -7.28 -4.39 -1.58
CA GLY A 40 -5.89 -4.43 -1.21
C GLY A 40 -5.24 -5.81 -1.34
N GLY A 41 -3.94 -5.79 -1.59
CA GLY A 41 -3.06 -6.94 -1.42
C GLY A 41 -1.85 -6.59 -0.57
N ARG A 42 -1.07 -7.60 -0.21
CA ARG A 42 0.19 -7.42 0.53
C ARG A 42 1.23 -8.40 0.08
N ILE A 43 2.49 -7.98 0.09
CA ILE A 43 3.67 -8.84 -0.05
C ILE A 43 4.45 -8.73 1.26
N GLN A 44 4.61 -9.84 1.95
CA GLN A 44 5.39 -9.94 3.17
C GLN A 44 6.70 -10.66 2.89
N TYR A 45 7.78 -10.16 3.45
CA TYR A 45 9.08 -10.79 3.50
C TYR A 45 9.44 -11.09 4.95
N SER A 46 9.91 -12.31 5.21
CA SER A 46 10.50 -12.70 6.49
C SER A 46 12.01 -12.84 6.33
N SER A 47 12.77 -12.01 7.05
CA SER A 47 14.23 -12.10 7.06
C SER A 47 14.70 -13.36 7.79
N PRO A 48 15.91 -13.86 7.51
CA PRO A 48 16.51 -14.95 8.28
C PRO A 48 16.67 -14.65 9.78
N GLU A 49 16.72 -13.38 10.14
CA GLU A 49 16.90 -12.88 11.51
C GLU A 49 15.55 -12.74 12.25
N GLY A 50 14.43 -12.92 11.55
CA GLY A 50 13.08 -12.88 12.10
C GLY A 50 12.34 -11.55 11.86
N ASP A 51 12.93 -10.64 11.08
CA ASP A 51 12.30 -9.36 10.75
C ASP A 51 11.17 -9.59 9.75
N GLU A 52 10.07 -8.88 9.95
CA GLU A 52 8.94 -8.89 9.02
C GLU A 52 8.86 -7.54 8.31
N ILE A 53 8.89 -7.57 6.99
CA ILE A 53 8.75 -6.40 6.15
C ILE A 53 7.55 -6.61 5.25
N ILE A 54 6.63 -5.65 5.23
CA ILE A 54 5.36 -5.76 4.52
C ILE A 54 5.25 -4.59 3.55
N LEU A 55 5.04 -4.89 2.27
CA LEU A 55 4.58 -3.93 1.28
C LEU A 55 3.08 -4.15 1.06
N MET A 56 2.26 -3.19 1.45
CA MET A 56 0.82 -3.22 1.22
C MET A 56 0.46 -2.30 0.06
N TYR A 57 -0.54 -2.70 -0.71
CA TYR A 57 -1.04 -1.93 -1.84
C TYR A 57 -2.57 -1.95 -1.85
N ILE A 58 -3.20 -0.80 -1.97
CA ILE A 58 -4.66 -0.63 -1.94
C ILE A 58 -5.11 0.13 -3.17
N TYR A 59 -5.98 -0.46 -3.98
CA TYR A 59 -6.51 0.18 -5.18
C TYR A 59 -7.61 1.18 -4.83
N CYS A 60 -7.44 2.41 -5.27
CA CYS A 60 -8.38 3.51 -5.10
C CYS A 60 -9.24 3.60 -6.37
N PHE A 61 -10.41 2.95 -6.35
CA PHE A 61 -11.27 2.80 -7.53
C PHE A 61 -11.63 4.14 -8.18
N ASP A 62 -12.00 5.15 -7.38
CA ASP A 62 -12.52 6.44 -7.85
C ASP A 62 -11.49 7.24 -8.66
N ILE A 63 -10.20 7.04 -8.39
CA ILE A 63 -9.11 7.77 -9.05
C ILE A 63 -8.21 6.84 -9.88
N SER A 64 -8.52 5.54 -9.94
CA SER A 64 -7.77 4.52 -10.69
C SER A 64 -6.26 4.51 -10.39
N LYS A 65 -5.92 4.66 -9.11
CA LYS A 65 -4.55 4.67 -8.58
C LYS A 65 -4.38 3.65 -7.47
N VAL A 66 -3.15 3.43 -7.02
CA VAL A 66 -2.84 2.55 -5.89
C VAL A 66 -2.10 3.33 -4.83
N SER A 67 -2.58 3.26 -3.59
CA SER A 67 -1.80 3.66 -2.43
C SER A 67 -0.84 2.54 -2.04
N ILE A 68 0.44 2.86 -1.85
CA ILE A 68 1.46 1.90 -1.41
C ILE A 68 1.95 2.30 -0.01
N SER A 69 2.02 1.33 0.89
CA SER A 69 2.70 1.48 2.17
C SER A 69 3.73 0.38 2.40
N TYR A 70 4.75 0.73 3.17
CA TYR A 70 5.86 -0.14 3.54
C TYR A 70 5.97 -0.14 5.07
N THR A 71 6.02 -1.32 5.68
CA THR A 71 6.07 -1.47 7.13
C THR A 71 7.21 -2.38 7.54
N VAL A 72 8.01 -1.92 8.50
CA VAL A 72 9.09 -2.73 9.11
C VAL A 72 8.67 -3.11 10.53
N HIS A 73 8.76 -4.39 10.86
CA HIS A 73 8.49 -4.94 12.19
C HIS A 73 7.11 -4.62 12.77
N LYS A 74 6.11 -4.32 11.92
CA LYS A 74 4.77 -3.84 12.33
C LYS A 74 4.80 -2.58 13.21
N LYS A 75 5.90 -1.82 13.15
CA LYS A 75 6.12 -0.62 14.00
C LYS A 75 6.35 0.62 13.16
N GLU A 76 7.26 0.53 12.19
CA GLU A 76 7.63 1.67 11.37
C GLU A 76 6.85 1.62 10.07
N GLY A 77 5.84 2.49 9.95
CA GLY A 77 5.00 2.62 8.77
C GLY A 77 5.50 3.76 7.87
N TYR A 78 5.44 3.54 6.57
CA TYR A 78 5.75 4.54 5.57
C TYR A 78 4.75 4.49 4.43
N PHE A 79 4.43 5.64 3.87
CA PHE A 79 3.68 5.74 2.62
C PHE A 79 4.59 6.19 1.50
N ALA A 80 4.37 5.66 0.29
CA ALA A 80 4.94 6.24 -0.91
C ALA A 80 4.45 7.70 -1.03
N LEU A 81 5.31 8.63 -1.42
CA LEU A 81 4.99 10.05 -1.50
C LEU A 81 4.92 10.50 -2.96
N ALA A 82 3.75 10.35 -3.58
CA ALA A 82 3.50 10.75 -4.97
C ALA A 82 3.18 12.25 -5.10
N ASN A 83 2.51 12.81 -4.09
CA ASN A 83 2.17 14.22 -4.03
C ASN A 83 2.15 14.70 -2.58
N SER A 84 3.15 15.49 -2.19
CA SER A 84 3.27 16.04 -0.84
C SER A 84 2.16 17.02 -0.47
N ASP A 85 1.58 17.74 -1.44
CA ASP A 85 0.52 18.71 -1.18
C ASP A 85 -0.81 18.04 -0.79
N LEU A 86 -0.94 16.73 -1.04
CA LEU A 86 -2.14 15.94 -0.79
C LEU A 86 -1.96 14.87 0.27
N ILE A 87 -0.78 14.78 0.92
CA ILE A 87 -0.49 13.67 1.84
C ILE A 87 -1.36 13.68 3.10
N ASN A 88 -1.83 14.85 3.53
CA ASN A 88 -2.70 15.02 4.68
C ASN A 88 -4.20 15.00 4.34
N LYS A 89 -4.55 14.69 3.09
CA LYS A 89 -5.93 14.48 2.66
C LYS A 89 -6.17 13.00 2.49
N PHE A 90 -7.35 12.52 2.85
CA PHE A 90 -7.70 11.12 2.75
C PHE A 90 -8.77 10.88 1.69
N ILE A 91 -8.75 9.67 1.13
CA ILE A 91 -9.76 9.20 0.18
C ILE A 91 -10.21 7.80 0.60
N ASP A 92 -11.50 7.53 0.39
CA ASP A 92 -12.06 6.19 0.50
C ASP A 92 -11.63 5.35 -0.71
N ALA A 93 -10.83 4.33 -0.45
CA ALA A 93 -10.41 3.34 -1.44
C ALA A 93 -11.39 2.15 -1.53
N HIS A 94 -12.60 2.30 -0.99
CA HIS A 94 -13.65 1.30 -0.79
C HIS A 94 -13.30 0.26 0.28
N ASP A 95 -14.33 -0.45 0.76
CA ASP A 95 -14.19 -1.48 1.82
C ASP A 95 -13.62 -0.90 3.12
N GLU A 96 -14.09 0.30 3.49
CA GLU A 96 -13.68 1.05 4.69
C GLU A 96 -12.17 1.38 4.74
N ASN A 97 -11.47 1.29 3.60
CA ASN A 97 -10.06 1.61 3.51
C ASN A 97 -9.87 3.09 3.19
N LEU A 98 -9.66 3.92 4.21
CA LEU A 98 -9.19 5.28 4.02
C LEU A 98 -7.67 5.29 3.84
N VAL A 99 -7.18 5.94 2.78
CA VAL A 99 -5.75 6.06 2.49
C VAL A 99 -5.36 7.52 2.25
N PRO A 100 -4.11 7.92 2.55
CA PRO A 100 -3.59 9.23 2.18
C PRO A 100 -3.65 9.43 0.66
N LEU A 101 -4.29 10.50 0.19
CA LEU A 101 -4.42 10.80 -1.23
C LEU A 101 -3.05 11.07 -1.88
N GLY A 102 -2.14 11.70 -1.14
CA GLY A 102 -0.76 11.95 -1.56
C GLY A 102 0.08 10.70 -1.75
N SER A 103 -0.35 9.53 -1.27
CA SER A 103 0.35 8.26 -1.48
C SER A 103 -0.13 7.45 -2.67
N CYS A 104 -1.17 7.92 -3.35
CA CYS A 104 -1.73 7.28 -4.52
C CYS A 104 -0.85 7.49 -5.76
N VAL A 105 -0.17 6.45 -6.19
CA VAL A 105 0.66 6.39 -7.40
C VAL A 105 -0.11 5.79 -8.58
N ALA A 106 0.38 6.04 -9.80
CA ALA A 106 -0.14 5.36 -10.99
C ALA A 106 0.18 3.84 -10.94
N LEU A 107 -0.60 3.03 -11.66
CA LEU A 107 -0.45 1.57 -11.59
C LEU A 107 0.91 1.05 -12.07
N ASN A 108 1.45 1.66 -13.12
CA ASN A 108 2.79 1.34 -13.62
C ASN A 108 3.86 1.67 -12.58
N GLU A 109 3.71 2.79 -11.87
CA GLU A 109 4.61 3.19 -10.79
C GLU A 109 4.53 2.22 -9.61
N ALA A 110 3.32 1.86 -9.17
CA ALA A 110 3.11 0.83 -8.15
C ALA A 110 3.76 -0.51 -8.52
N TYR A 111 3.70 -0.91 -9.80
CA TYR A 111 4.38 -2.10 -10.26
C TYR A 111 5.91 -1.99 -10.14
N ILE A 112 6.50 -0.85 -10.48
CA ILE A 112 7.94 -0.60 -10.32
C ILE A 112 8.34 -0.71 -8.84
N ILE A 113 7.58 -0.10 -7.93
CA ILE A 113 7.77 -0.21 -6.46
C ILE A 113 7.74 -1.67 -6.01
N ILE A 114 6.77 -2.45 -6.48
CA ILE A 114 6.68 -3.87 -6.17
C ILE A 114 7.90 -4.63 -6.72
N ARG A 115 8.35 -4.35 -7.94
CA ARG A 115 9.51 -5.03 -8.53
C ARG A 115 10.80 -4.74 -7.75
N GLU A 116 11.01 -3.50 -7.32
CA GLU A 116 12.15 -3.15 -6.47
C GLU A 116 12.08 -3.83 -5.11
N PHE A 117 10.90 -3.89 -4.49
CA PHE A 117 10.71 -4.61 -3.22
C PHE A 117 11.02 -6.11 -3.35
N LEU A 118 10.63 -6.75 -4.46
CA LEU A 118 10.96 -8.16 -4.68
C LEU A 118 12.47 -8.38 -4.87
N ASP A 119 13.16 -7.40 -5.46
CA ASP A 119 14.61 -7.43 -5.68
C ASP A 119 15.41 -7.21 -4.39
N ASP A 120 15.03 -6.25 -3.56
CA ASP A 120 15.62 -6.03 -2.22
C ASP A 120 14.55 -5.64 -1.19
N PRO A 121 13.91 -6.62 -0.52
CA PRO A 121 12.83 -6.34 0.41
C PRO A 121 13.31 -5.69 1.71
N THR A 122 14.63 -5.63 1.95
CA THR A 122 15.21 -5.04 3.17
C THR A 122 15.31 -3.52 3.11
N LYS A 123 15.09 -2.94 1.93
CA LYS A 123 15.15 -1.51 1.70
C LYS A 123 13.84 -1.01 1.11
N LYS A 124 13.47 0.21 1.49
CA LYS A 124 12.41 0.94 0.79
C LYS A 124 12.83 1.13 -0.68
N PRO A 125 11.93 0.87 -1.65
CA PRO A 125 12.12 1.22 -3.06
C PRO A 125 12.60 2.67 -3.21
N SER A 126 13.68 2.87 -3.94
CA SER A 126 14.49 4.10 -3.83
C SER A 126 14.15 5.17 -4.86
N HIS A 127 13.46 4.80 -5.94
CA HIS A 127 13.07 5.74 -7.00
C HIS A 127 11.97 6.72 -6.57
N ILE A 128 11.21 6.38 -5.54
CA ILE A 128 10.14 7.21 -4.99
C ILE A 128 10.49 7.67 -3.58
N GLN A 129 10.02 8.86 -3.22
CA GLN A 129 10.11 9.36 -1.85
C GLN A 129 9.13 8.61 -0.93
N TRP A 130 9.47 8.55 0.34
CA TRP A 130 8.64 7.95 1.38
C TRP A 130 8.47 8.94 2.52
N ILE A 131 7.28 8.96 3.10
CA ILE A 131 6.96 9.72 4.31
C ILE A 131 6.66 8.73 5.44
N SER A 132 7.08 9.04 6.67
CA SER A 132 6.68 8.27 7.85
C SER A 132 5.16 8.35 8.01
N SER A 133 4.51 7.25 8.42
CA SER A 133 3.11 7.32 8.81
C SER A 133 2.90 8.32 9.94
N ASP A 134 3.86 8.44 10.85
CA ASP A 134 3.77 9.34 12.01
C ASP A 134 3.84 10.83 11.64
N ASP A 135 4.30 11.14 10.41
CA ASP A 135 4.38 12.52 9.89
C ASP A 135 3.12 12.92 9.10
N VAL A 136 2.16 12.00 8.94
CA VAL A 136 0.87 12.28 8.27
C VAL A 136 -0.10 12.90 9.27
N ASP A 137 -0.78 13.97 8.88
CA ASP A 137 -1.84 14.58 9.68
C ASP A 137 -3.17 13.83 9.45
N TYR A 138 -3.62 13.09 10.46
CA TYR A 138 -4.81 12.24 10.42
C TYR A 138 -6.11 12.97 10.79
N ARG A 139 -6.13 14.28 10.99
CA ARG A 139 -7.37 15.00 11.32
C ARG A 139 -8.46 14.82 10.25
N ASP A 140 -8.07 14.80 8.98
CA ASP A 140 -9.00 14.54 7.88
C ASP A 140 -9.51 13.08 7.88
N PHE A 141 -8.65 12.13 8.22
CA PHE A 141 -9.02 10.72 8.39
C PHE A 141 -10.10 10.54 9.47
N TYR A 142 -9.91 11.11 10.65
CA TYR A 142 -10.88 11.00 11.75
C TYR A 142 -12.22 11.65 11.41
N LYS A 143 -12.19 12.81 10.75
CA LYS A 143 -13.40 13.47 10.23
C LYS A 143 -14.16 12.59 9.24
N LEU A 144 -13.47 11.92 8.32
CA LEU A 144 -14.11 11.00 7.37
C LEU A 144 -14.72 9.77 8.04
N LEU A 145 -14.19 9.35 9.19
CA LEU A 145 -14.79 8.31 10.02
C LEU A 145 -15.98 8.79 10.87
N GLY A 146 -16.31 10.09 10.83
CA GLY A 146 -17.32 10.67 11.71
C GLY A 146 -16.90 10.66 13.18
N ILE A 147 -15.59 10.61 13.45
CA ILE A 147 -15.01 10.78 14.77
C ILE A 147 -14.72 12.27 14.89
N ASP A 148 -15.69 13.00 15.45
CA ASP A 148 -15.48 14.39 15.85
C ASP A 148 -14.61 14.40 17.13
N ASP A 149 -13.46 15.08 17.08
CA ASP A 149 -12.63 15.43 18.24
C ASP A 149 -13.36 16.50 19.10
N ASP A 150 -14.57 16.21 19.55
CA ASP A 150 -15.34 17.06 20.48
C ASP A 150 -15.09 16.68 21.96
N ASP A 151 -14.03 15.93 22.26
CA ASP A 151 -13.64 15.53 23.62
C ASP A 151 -12.38 16.28 24.13
N ASP A 152 -12.31 17.59 23.89
CA ASP A 152 -11.39 18.50 24.61
C ASP A 152 -12.17 19.73 25.15
N GLU A 153 -12.98 19.50 26.19
CA GLU A 153 -13.32 20.52 27.22
C GLU A 153 -12.72 20.13 28.59
#